data_AF-A0A7C9IFC3-F1
#
_entry.id   AF-A0A7C9IFC3-F1
#
_cell.length_a   1.000
_cell.length_b   1.000
_cell.length_c   1.000
_cell.angle_alpha   90.00
_cell.angle_beta   90.00
_cell.angle_gamma   90.00
#
_symmetry.space_group_name_H-M   'P 1'
#
loop_
_entity.id
_entity.type
_entity.pdbx_description
1 polymer ?
#
loop_
_entity_poly.entity_id
_entity_poly.type
_entity_poly.pdbx_seq_one_letter_code
_entity_poly.pdbx_strand_id
1 'polypeptide(L)'
;MRLPLSVLALIAVVLILAVALFVAFGPDRGGGDDVAVMPAPAPEAIPSDGAADTPGATRSYFLRGADFGPDDARPFLILHAAATGGAPRVVTDRALLEAARESAFFTEHTGAALEVLLLSVVFLSPPGNGIDTPFATLKVPGRDAQVWRCLRAACSGGAGRFADGFAADIDALLAASQPLEERYQRFDTHADYVAAVDETLGSERAFLDYTPPDYPEPANTYEGSFRIYLPGLITALDGSTDPDAAAANRAAELDAALRAGLDGTGLAYEMAPVRADRADQVQVTPMGAAAPLVANGAYVAVEGFAVHAFRATVSGPQALHDRVRPGLLDGLAPTDGDEAALTAAANRAAAAAGEDCADCFEAFVDVPFVDAPIADLYAPQRYGFTSYVIPDSPN
;
A
#
# COMPACT_ATOMS: atom_id res chain seq x y z
N MET A 1 27.06 -4.68 -36.68
CA MET A 1 27.78 -5.31 -35.55
C MET A 1 27.17 -6.69 -35.32
N ARG A 2 27.98 -7.76 -35.38
CA ARG A 2 27.51 -9.12 -35.03
C ARG A 2 27.79 -9.31 -33.55
N LEU A 3 26.74 -9.52 -32.75
CA LEU A 3 26.90 -9.86 -31.34
C LEU A 3 27.64 -11.20 -31.24
N PRO A 4 28.64 -11.31 -30.36
CA PRO A 4 29.36 -12.57 -30.18
C PRO A 4 28.40 -13.66 -29.71
N LEU A 5 28.62 -14.89 -30.19
CA LEU A 5 27.75 -16.05 -29.95
C LEU A 5 27.47 -16.29 -28.45
N SER A 6 28.40 -15.91 -27.58
CA SER A 6 28.29 -15.97 -26.13
C SER A 6 27.21 -15.04 -25.55
N VAL A 7 26.99 -13.87 -26.14
CA VAL A 7 25.95 -12.92 -25.71
C VAL A 7 24.57 -13.41 -26.12
N LEU A 8 24.45 -14.00 -27.32
CA LEU A 8 23.20 -14.63 -27.76
C LEU A 8 22.83 -15.84 -26.89
N ALA A 9 23.82 -16.64 -26.48
CA ALA A 9 23.60 -17.75 -25.56
C ALA A 9 23.15 -17.29 -24.17
N LEU A 10 23.73 -16.21 -23.64
CA LEU A 10 23.33 -15.63 -22.36
C LEU A 10 21.89 -15.11 -22.40
N ILE A 11 21.51 -14.38 -23.46
CA ILE A 11 20.15 -13.86 -23.64
C ILE A 11 19.12 -15.01 -23.71
N ALA A 12 19.46 -16.10 -24.42
CA ALA A 12 18.60 -17.27 -24.51
C ALA A 12 18.41 -17.96 -23.15
N VAL A 13 19.48 -18.10 -22.36
CA VAL A 13 19.41 -18.69 -21.01
C VAL A 13 18.56 -17.82 -20.07
N VAL A 14 18.72 -16.51 -20.11
CA VAL A 14 17.92 -15.57 -19.28
C VAL A 14 16.45 -15.62 -19.67
N LEU A 15 16.13 -15.67 -20.97
CA LEU A 15 14.74 -15.81 -21.45
C LEU A 15 14.11 -17.14 -21.02
N ILE A 16 14.86 -18.24 -21.11
CA ILE A 16 14.38 -19.56 -20.67
C ILE A 16 14.14 -19.57 -19.15
N LEU A 17 15.02 -18.96 -18.36
CA LEU A 17 14.84 -18.83 -16.91
C LEU A 17 13.64 -17.94 -16.55
N ALA A 18 13.44 -16.83 -17.26
CA ALA A 18 12.31 -15.94 -17.04
C ALA A 18 10.97 -16.62 -17.36
N VAL A 19 10.91 -17.39 -18.46
CA VAL A 19 9.72 -18.19 -18.81
C VAL A 19 9.50 -19.32 -17.80
N ALA A 20 10.57 -20.00 -17.36
CA ALA A 20 10.45 -21.07 -16.36
C ALA A 20 9.98 -20.53 -15.00
N LEU A 21 10.45 -19.36 -14.58
CA LEU A 21 9.97 -18.68 -13.37
C LEU A 21 8.52 -18.21 -13.51
N PHE A 22 8.11 -17.72 -14.68
CA PHE A 22 6.72 -17.35 -14.94
C PHE A 22 5.77 -18.56 -14.96
N VAL A 23 6.24 -19.73 -15.40
CA VAL A 23 5.45 -20.97 -15.35
C VAL A 23 5.41 -21.59 -13.95
N ALA A 24 6.49 -21.45 -13.17
CA ALA A 24 6.58 -21.97 -11.80
C ALA A 24 5.93 -21.07 -10.73
N PHE A 25 5.85 -19.76 -10.98
CA PHE A 25 5.29 -18.74 -10.07
C PHE A 25 4.16 -17.93 -10.70
N GLY A 26 3.66 -18.35 -11.86
CA GLY A 26 2.42 -17.84 -12.43
C GLY A 26 1.25 -18.13 -11.47
N PRO A 27 0.18 -17.33 -11.50
CA PRO A 27 -0.88 -17.42 -10.52
C PRO A 27 -1.63 -18.75 -10.66
N ASP A 28 -1.30 -19.70 -9.78
CA ASP A 28 -2.14 -20.85 -9.50
C ASP A 28 -3.43 -20.33 -8.85
N ARG A 29 -4.51 -20.36 -9.64
CA ARG A 29 -5.87 -20.31 -9.14
C ARG A 29 -6.11 -21.59 -8.35
N GLY A 30 -6.00 -21.56 -7.03
CA GLY A 30 -6.36 -22.73 -6.22
C GLY A 30 -6.12 -22.63 -4.72
N GLY A 31 -7.06 -22.02 -3.99
CA GLY A 31 -7.59 -22.54 -2.72
C GLY A 31 -6.87 -22.20 -1.40
N GLY A 32 -7.55 -21.43 -0.54
CA GLY A 32 -7.47 -21.58 0.92
C GLY A 32 -7.31 -20.29 1.71
N ASP A 33 -8.41 -19.84 2.32
CA ASP A 33 -8.56 -19.00 3.52
C ASP A 33 -8.48 -17.46 3.40
N ASP A 34 -9.60 -16.90 2.94
CA ASP A 34 -10.38 -15.77 3.50
C ASP A 34 -9.64 -14.67 4.30
N VAL A 35 -8.94 -13.80 3.57
CA VAL A 35 -9.05 -12.36 3.79
C VAL A 35 -9.60 -11.78 2.50
N ALA A 36 -10.81 -11.23 2.56
CA ALA A 36 -11.46 -10.57 1.43
C ALA A 36 -10.71 -9.27 1.09
N VAL A 37 -9.55 -9.39 0.45
CA VAL A 37 -9.06 -8.36 -0.45
C VAL A 37 -10.07 -8.39 -1.59
N MET A 38 -11.03 -7.47 -1.56
CA MET A 38 -11.96 -7.30 -2.67
C MET A 38 -11.12 -7.26 -3.96
N PRO A 39 -11.31 -8.19 -4.89
CA PRO A 39 -10.69 -8.07 -6.19
C PRO A 39 -11.14 -6.72 -6.74
N ALA A 40 -10.18 -5.87 -7.12
CA ALA A 40 -10.48 -4.72 -7.94
C ALA A 40 -11.39 -5.21 -9.08
N PRO A 41 -12.55 -4.56 -9.33
CA PRO A 41 -13.45 -5.01 -10.38
C PRO A 41 -12.63 -5.23 -11.65
N ALA A 42 -12.75 -6.43 -12.23
CA ALA A 42 -12.10 -6.73 -13.49
C ALA A 42 -12.50 -5.61 -14.47
N PRO A 43 -11.54 -4.96 -15.15
CA PRO A 43 -11.87 -3.88 -16.07
C PRO A 43 -12.87 -4.42 -17.07
N GLU A 44 -14.10 -3.89 -17.02
CA GLU A 44 -15.11 -4.18 -18.02
C GLU A 44 -14.52 -3.81 -19.37
N ALA A 45 -14.56 -4.75 -20.31
CA ALA A 45 -14.02 -4.53 -21.64
C ALA A 45 -14.81 -3.40 -22.31
N ILE A 46 -14.17 -2.24 -22.45
CA ILE A 46 -14.77 -1.06 -23.06
C ILE A 46 -15.06 -1.40 -24.53
N PRO A 47 -16.26 -1.11 -25.05
CA PRO A 47 -16.54 -1.23 -26.48
C PRO A 47 -15.60 -0.32 -27.28
N SER A 48 -14.59 -0.91 -27.92
CA SER A 48 -13.69 -0.22 -28.84
C SER A 48 -14.12 -0.48 -30.27
N ASP A 49 -14.91 0.43 -30.82
CA ASP A 49 -15.35 0.38 -32.22
C ASP A 49 -14.72 1.54 -33.00
N GLY A 50 -13.53 1.32 -33.52
CA GLY A 50 -12.93 2.23 -34.48
C GLY A 50 -11.42 2.13 -34.57
N ALA A 51 -10.91 1.98 -35.79
CA ALA A 51 -9.53 2.34 -36.09
C ALA A 51 -9.36 3.83 -35.75
N ALA A 52 -8.41 4.17 -34.87
CA ALA A 52 -7.97 5.56 -34.79
C ALA A 52 -7.28 5.94 -36.11
N ASP A 53 -7.22 7.23 -36.42
CA ASP A 53 -6.48 7.73 -37.58
C ASP A 53 -4.95 7.52 -37.42
N THR A 54 -4.51 7.06 -36.24
CA THR A 54 -3.13 6.78 -35.88
C THR A 54 -2.88 5.27 -35.70
N PRO A 55 -1.85 4.69 -36.34
CA PRO A 55 -1.48 3.29 -36.15
C PRO A 55 -1.20 2.95 -34.68
N GLY A 56 -1.83 1.88 -34.17
CA GLY A 56 -1.61 1.41 -32.79
C GLY A 56 -2.42 2.14 -31.71
N ALA A 57 -3.32 3.04 -32.10
CA ALA A 57 -4.32 3.65 -31.24
C ALA A 57 -5.74 3.19 -31.62
N THR A 58 -6.63 3.15 -30.64
CA THR A 58 -8.04 2.78 -30.82
C THR A 58 -8.93 3.83 -30.15
N ARG A 59 -10.07 4.18 -30.77
CA ARG A 59 -11.02 5.09 -30.13
C ARG A 59 -11.82 4.35 -29.07
N SER A 60 -11.92 4.95 -27.90
CA SER A 60 -12.67 4.48 -26.73
C SER A 60 -13.84 5.43 -26.52
N TYR A 61 -15.05 4.96 -26.86
CA TYR A 61 -16.29 5.75 -26.75
C TYR A 61 -16.88 5.58 -25.36
N PHE A 62 -16.42 6.40 -24.42
CA PHE A 62 -16.63 6.18 -22.99
C PHE A 62 -18.04 6.50 -22.48
N LEU A 63 -18.93 7.08 -23.28
CA LEU A 63 -20.35 7.19 -22.92
C LEU A 63 -21.23 6.17 -23.66
N ARG A 64 -20.68 5.44 -24.64
CA ARG A 64 -21.46 4.48 -25.42
C ARG A 64 -21.87 3.31 -24.54
N GLY A 65 -23.18 3.04 -24.50
CA GLY A 65 -23.76 2.00 -23.64
C GLY A 65 -24.12 2.48 -22.23
N ALA A 66 -23.81 3.74 -21.87
CA ALA A 66 -24.38 4.35 -20.68
C ALA A 66 -25.89 4.52 -20.87
N ASP A 67 -26.67 3.88 -20.00
CA ASP A 67 -28.11 4.09 -19.93
C ASP A 67 -28.42 5.16 -18.88
N PHE A 68 -29.08 6.23 -19.32
CA PHE A 68 -29.60 7.28 -18.46
C PHE A 68 -31.11 7.09 -18.43
N GLY A 69 -31.60 6.18 -17.59
CA GLY A 69 -33.03 5.90 -17.46
C GLY A 69 -33.81 7.15 -17.02
N PRO A 70 -35.09 7.30 -17.38
CA PRO A 70 -35.90 8.46 -16.98
C PRO A 70 -35.96 8.65 -15.45
N ASP A 71 -35.84 7.55 -14.70
CA ASP A 71 -35.88 7.52 -13.24
C ASP A 71 -34.50 7.58 -12.57
N ASP A 72 -33.41 7.60 -13.35
CA ASP A 72 -32.07 7.75 -12.78
C ASP A 72 -31.93 9.14 -12.16
N ALA A 73 -31.57 9.18 -10.89
CA ALA A 73 -31.14 10.42 -10.27
C ALA A 73 -29.93 10.99 -11.04
N ARG A 74 -29.75 12.32 -10.97
CA ARG A 74 -28.89 13.11 -11.87
C ARG A 74 -27.54 12.43 -12.14
N PRO A 75 -27.27 11.95 -13.37
CA PRO A 75 -25.97 11.39 -13.71
C PRO A 75 -24.92 12.50 -13.71
N PHE A 76 -23.70 12.17 -13.30
CA PHE A 76 -22.59 13.10 -13.36
C PHE A 76 -21.35 12.44 -13.93
N LEU A 77 -20.71 13.17 -14.83
CA LEU A 77 -19.47 12.77 -15.49
C LEU A 77 -18.34 13.65 -14.97
N ILE A 78 -17.41 13.06 -14.24
CA ILE A 78 -16.17 13.69 -13.82
C ILE A 78 -15.15 13.55 -14.93
N LEU A 79 -14.68 14.67 -15.46
CA LEU A 79 -13.55 14.79 -16.37
C LEU A 79 -12.30 15.05 -15.53
N HIS A 80 -11.37 14.10 -15.50
CA HIS A 80 -10.16 14.18 -14.69
C HIS A 80 -9.10 15.07 -15.35
N ALA A 81 -7.99 15.29 -14.64
CA ALA A 81 -6.88 16.08 -15.14
C ALA A 81 -6.35 15.61 -16.51
N ALA A 82 -6.40 14.30 -16.76
CA ALA A 82 -6.01 13.71 -18.04
C ALA A 82 -6.96 14.04 -19.21
N ALA A 83 -8.18 14.49 -18.93
CA ALA A 83 -9.14 14.98 -19.91
C ALA A 83 -9.14 16.51 -20.02
N THR A 84 -9.02 17.22 -18.89
CA THR A 84 -9.13 18.68 -18.84
C THR A 84 -7.81 19.41 -19.10
N GLY A 85 -6.67 18.71 -19.02
CA GLY A 85 -5.34 19.31 -19.01
C GLY A 85 -5.03 20.10 -17.74
N GLY A 86 -5.82 19.95 -16.67
CA GLY A 86 -5.72 20.74 -15.45
C GLY A 86 -6.51 20.17 -14.27
N ALA A 87 -7.22 21.00 -13.51
CA ALA A 87 -8.08 20.55 -12.42
C ALA A 87 -9.26 19.70 -12.95
N PRO A 88 -9.78 18.74 -12.15
CA PRO A 88 -10.95 17.98 -12.54
C PRO A 88 -12.18 18.87 -12.69
N ARG A 89 -13.09 18.46 -13.56
CA ARG A 89 -14.34 19.17 -13.87
C ARG A 89 -15.49 18.17 -13.90
N VAL A 90 -16.72 18.64 -13.71
CA VAL A 90 -17.91 17.78 -13.70
C VAL A 90 -18.95 18.27 -14.69
N VAL A 91 -19.60 17.35 -15.39
CA VAL A 91 -20.79 17.60 -16.23
C VAL A 91 -21.99 16.92 -15.57
N THR A 92 -23.00 17.70 -15.24
CA THR A 92 -24.25 17.23 -14.61
C THR A 92 -25.48 17.39 -15.52
N ASP A 93 -25.31 18.01 -16.69
CA ASP A 93 -26.38 18.16 -17.68
C ASP A 93 -26.63 16.82 -18.39
N ARG A 94 -27.72 16.17 -17.99
CA ARG A 94 -28.16 14.89 -18.56
C ARG A 94 -28.40 14.96 -20.06
N ALA A 95 -29.05 16.01 -20.56
CA ALA A 95 -29.37 16.12 -21.98
C ALA A 95 -28.09 16.22 -22.81
N LEU A 96 -27.07 16.92 -22.27
CA LEU A 96 -25.74 16.96 -22.88
C LEU A 96 -25.04 15.60 -22.84
N LEU A 97 -25.09 14.88 -21.71
CA LEU A 97 -24.49 13.54 -21.60
C LEU A 97 -25.14 12.55 -22.59
N GLU A 98 -26.47 12.60 -22.74
CA GLU A 98 -27.22 11.83 -23.72
C GLU A 98 -26.84 12.22 -25.16
N ALA A 99 -26.69 13.51 -25.46
CA ALA A 99 -26.28 13.99 -26.78
C ALA A 99 -24.84 13.60 -27.13
N ALA A 100 -23.94 13.57 -26.14
CA ALA A 100 -22.54 13.20 -26.29
C ALA A 100 -22.32 11.67 -26.32
N ARG A 101 -23.37 10.87 -26.06
CA ARG A 101 -23.26 9.42 -25.85
C ARG A 101 -22.56 8.66 -26.98
N GLU A 102 -22.84 9.05 -28.22
CA GLU A 102 -22.30 8.36 -29.41
C GLU A 102 -21.01 8.99 -29.94
N SER A 103 -20.68 10.22 -29.53
CA SER A 103 -19.56 11.01 -30.06
C SER A 103 -18.41 11.18 -29.08
N ALA A 104 -18.63 11.10 -27.77
CA ALA A 104 -17.59 11.33 -26.78
C ALA A 104 -16.57 10.18 -26.80
N PHE A 105 -15.33 10.48 -27.17
CA PHE A 105 -14.25 9.50 -27.20
C PHE A 105 -12.91 10.08 -26.73
N PHE A 106 -12.00 9.18 -26.38
CA PHE A 106 -10.55 9.44 -26.35
C PHE A 106 -9.82 8.28 -27.05
N THR A 107 -8.58 8.49 -27.49
CA THR A 107 -7.76 7.42 -28.07
C THR A 107 -6.96 6.69 -26.98
N GLU A 108 -7.03 5.37 -27.03
CA GLU A 108 -6.25 4.46 -26.19
C GLU A 108 -5.11 3.85 -27.00
N HIS A 109 -3.92 3.79 -26.41
CA HIS A 109 -2.76 3.13 -27.01
C HIS A 109 -2.58 1.74 -26.41
N THR A 110 -3.36 0.78 -26.89
CA THR A 110 -3.40 -0.62 -26.40
C THR A 110 -2.04 -1.33 -26.50
N GLY A 111 -1.18 -0.96 -27.46
CA GLY A 111 0.18 -1.49 -27.58
C GLY A 111 1.22 -0.85 -26.66
N ALA A 112 0.98 0.38 -26.19
CA ALA A 112 1.96 1.15 -25.44
C ALA A 112 2.06 0.71 -23.97
N ALA A 113 0.96 0.24 -23.36
CA ALA A 113 0.96 -0.27 -21.99
C ALA A 113 1.91 -1.47 -21.83
N LEU A 114 1.88 -2.42 -22.77
CA LEU A 114 2.79 -3.56 -22.80
C LEU A 114 4.25 -3.11 -23.01
N GLU A 115 4.48 -2.13 -23.87
CA GLU A 115 5.83 -1.62 -24.12
C GLU A 115 6.42 -0.90 -22.89
N VAL A 116 5.61 -0.11 -22.18
CA VAL A 116 6.01 0.54 -20.92
C VAL A 116 6.27 -0.48 -19.83
N LEU A 117 5.44 -1.53 -19.74
CA LEU A 117 5.62 -2.62 -18.79
C LEU A 117 6.88 -3.46 -19.10
N LEU A 118 7.19 -3.70 -20.38
CA LEU A 118 8.44 -4.35 -20.78
C LEU A 118 9.66 -3.48 -20.43
N LEU A 119 9.58 -2.17 -20.64
CA LEU A 119 10.66 -1.25 -20.26
C LEU A 119 10.87 -1.22 -18.73
N SER A 120 9.82 -1.22 -17.92
CA SER A 120 9.96 -1.24 -16.46
C SER A 120 10.64 -2.52 -15.95
N VAL A 121 10.39 -3.67 -16.61
CA VAL A 121 11.10 -4.93 -16.35
C VAL A 121 12.59 -4.81 -16.71
N VAL A 122 12.93 -4.20 -17.86
CA VAL A 122 14.33 -4.02 -18.27
C VAL A 122 15.09 -3.05 -17.36
N PHE A 123 14.44 -2.01 -16.85
CA PHE A 123 15.07 -1.00 -15.99
C PHE A 123 14.94 -1.29 -14.48
N LEU A 124 14.42 -2.46 -14.08
CA LEU A 124 14.28 -2.92 -12.68
C LEU A 124 13.64 -1.88 -11.75
N SER A 125 12.84 -0.97 -12.29
CA SER A 125 12.22 0.13 -11.56
C SER A 125 10.72 0.01 -11.74
N PRO A 126 9.98 -0.44 -10.71
CA PRO A 126 8.54 -0.40 -10.75
C PRO A 126 8.09 1.05 -10.97
N PRO A 127 7.13 1.33 -11.85
CA PRO A 127 6.54 2.65 -11.93
C PRO A 127 5.84 2.92 -10.59
N GLY A 128 6.46 3.74 -9.73
CA GLY A 128 5.97 4.04 -8.38
C GLY A 128 4.58 4.70 -8.35
N ASN A 129 4.12 5.21 -9.49
CA ASN A 129 2.76 5.67 -9.72
C ASN A 129 2.26 4.91 -10.95
N GLY A 130 1.18 4.15 -10.83
CA GLY A 130 0.66 3.27 -11.91
C GLY A 130 0.68 3.90 -13.31
N ILE A 131 0.82 3.06 -14.33
CA ILE A 131 1.00 3.50 -15.72
C ILE A 131 -0.21 4.23 -16.29
N ASP A 132 -1.39 4.00 -15.71
CA ASP A 132 -2.65 4.61 -16.14
C ASP A 132 -3.12 5.70 -15.18
N THR A 133 -3.87 6.65 -15.73
CA THR A 133 -4.55 7.74 -15.01
C THR A 133 -6.03 7.75 -15.38
N PRO A 134 -6.95 8.06 -14.44
CA PRO A 134 -8.35 8.23 -14.79
C PRO A 134 -8.50 9.39 -15.79
N PHE A 135 -9.30 9.16 -16.83
CA PHE A 135 -9.65 10.14 -17.87
C PHE A 135 -11.06 10.69 -17.61
N ALA A 136 -12.02 9.78 -17.43
CA ALA A 136 -13.40 10.12 -17.11
C ALA A 136 -13.96 9.14 -16.07
N THR A 137 -14.91 9.60 -15.25
CA THR A 137 -15.67 8.75 -14.34
C THR A 137 -17.14 9.12 -14.42
N LEU A 138 -17.98 8.18 -14.84
CA LEU A 138 -19.42 8.33 -14.82
C LEU A 138 -19.96 7.72 -13.54
N LYS A 139 -20.79 8.49 -12.86
CA LYS A 139 -21.54 8.05 -11.70
C LYS A 139 -23.02 8.28 -11.99
N VAL A 140 -23.78 7.19 -11.86
CA VAL A 140 -25.23 7.21 -11.87
C VAL A 140 -25.65 6.72 -10.48
N PRO A 141 -26.42 7.49 -9.70
CA PRO A 141 -26.84 7.08 -8.37
C PRO A 141 -27.51 5.70 -8.39
N GLY A 142 -27.14 4.84 -7.43
CA GLY A 142 -27.63 3.46 -7.37
C GLY A 142 -26.94 2.49 -8.34
N ARG A 143 -25.89 2.93 -9.05
CA ARG A 143 -25.08 2.09 -9.93
C ARG A 143 -23.60 2.22 -9.60
N ASP A 144 -22.83 1.20 -9.97
CA ASP A 144 -21.39 1.23 -9.84
C ASP A 144 -20.77 2.32 -10.73
N ALA A 145 -19.64 2.85 -10.25
CA ALA A 145 -18.88 3.83 -11.00
C ALA A 145 -18.28 3.21 -12.26
N GLN A 146 -18.47 3.85 -13.40
CA GLN A 146 -17.75 3.50 -14.61
C GLN A 146 -16.54 4.42 -14.73
N VAL A 147 -15.33 3.85 -14.68
CA VAL A 147 -14.07 4.61 -14.72
C VAL A 147 -13.31 4.26 -15.98
N TRP A 148 -13.10 5.26 -16.83
CA TRP A 148 -12.26 5.12 -18.02
C TRP A 148 -10.87 5.67 -17.73
N ARG A 149 -9.88 4.86 -18.06
CA ARG A 149 -8.48 5.15 -17.80
C ARG A 149 -7.73 5.29 -19.11
N CYS A 150 -6.71 6.13 -19.07
CA CYS A 150 -5.83 6.36 -20.19
C CYS A 150 -4.38 6.21 -19.72
N LEU A 151 -3.51 5.70 -20.60
CA LEU A 151 -2.08 5.54 -20.31
C LEU A 151 -1.45 6.91 -20.10
N ARG A 152 -0.88 7.18 -18.92
CA ARG A 152 -0.39 8.51 -18.54
C ARG A 152 0.58 9.13 -19.55
N ALA A 153 1.42 8.30 -20.19
CA ALA A 153 2.38 8.74 -21.21
C ALA A 153 1.74 9.14 -22.57
N ALA A 154 0.46 8.81 -22.76
CA ALA A 154 -0.29 9.01 -23.99
C ALA A 154 -1.54 9.89 -23.83
N CYS A 155 -1.95 10.27 -22.62
CA CYS A 155 -3.10 11.16 -22.41
C CYS A 155 -2.74 12.64 -22.61
N SER A 156 -3.76 13.51 -22.55
CA SER A 156 -3.54 14.96 -22.59
C SER A 156 -2.51 15.40 -21.52
N GLY A 157 -1.57 16.26 -21.94
CA GLY A 157 -0.47 16.73 -21.10
C GLY A 157 0.74 15.79 -21.00
N GLY A 158 0.71 14.61 -21.63
CA GLY A 158 1.85 13.71 -21.71
C GLY A 158 2.99 14.30 -22.55
N ALA A 159 4.22 14.28 -22.02
CA ALA A 159 5.43 14.51 -22.80
C ALA A 159 6.04 13.15 -23.15
N GLY A 160 6.10 12.79 -24.44
CA GLY A 160 6.75 11.56 -24.86
C GLY A 160 6.25 11.00 -26.18
N ARG A 161 6.91 9.93 -26.64
CA ARG A 161 6.67 9.26 -27.94
C ARG A 161 5.26 8.69 -28.14
N PHE A 162 4.45 8.64 -27.09
CA PHE A 162 3.08 8.11 -27.13
C PHE A 162 2.02 9.22 -27.12
N ALA A 163 2.42 10.49 -27.01
CA ALA A 163 1.50 11.62 -27.10
C ALA A 163 1.05 11.89 -28.55
N ASP A 164 1.91 11.56 -29.51
CA ASP A 164 1.63 11.66 -30.95
C ASP A 164 0.61 10.58 -31.36
N GLY A 165 -0.68 10.92 -31.28
CA GLY A 165 -1.79 10.00 -31.51
C GLY A 165 -2.94 10.13 -30.51
N PHE A 166 -2.74 10.93 -29.45
CA PHE A 166 -3.83 11.30 -28.57
C PHE A 166 -4.84 12.20 -29.28
N ALA A 167 -6.09 11.78 -29.32
CA ALA A 167 -7.22 12.56 -29.79
C ALA A 167 -8.41 12.29 -28.87
N ALA A 168 -9.17 13.33 -28.56
CA ALA A 168 -10.40 13.24 -27.81
C ALA A 168 -11.45 14.19 -28.40
N ASP A 169 -12.70 13.77 -28.39
CA ASP A 169 -13.86 14.63 -28.71
C ASP A 169 -14.68 14.79 -27.43
N ILE A 170 -14.31 15.82 -26.66
CA ILE A 170 -14.94 16.15 -25.38
C ILE A 170 -15.19 17.66 -25.24
N ASP A 171 -15.05 18.44 -26.31
CA ASP A 171 -15.11 19.91 -26.25
C ASP A 171 -16.46 20.42 -25.75
N ALA A 172 -17.55 19.80 -26.21
CA ALA A 172 -18.90 20.12 -25.74
C ALA A 172 -19.07 19.84 -24.24
N LEU A 173 -18.48 18.73 -23.76
CA LEU A 173 -18.50 18.36 -22.35
C LEU A 173 -17.65 19.33 -21.52
N LEU A 174 -16.45 19.69 -21.99
CA LEU A 174 -15.58 20.66 -21.33
C LEU A 174 -16.23 22.04 -21.24
N ALA A 175 -16.87 22.52 -22.31
CA ALA A 175 -17.53 23.82 -22.35
C ALA A 175 -18.69 23.93 -21.35
N ALA A 176 -19.42 22.83 -21.12
CA ALA A 176 -20.53 22.79 -20.16
C ALA A 176 -20.12 22.35 -18.75
N SER A 177 -18.89 21.86 -18.58
CA SER A 177 -18.42 21.36 -17.30
C SER A 177 -18.14 22.48 -16.29
N GLN A 178 -18.35 22.16 -15.02
CA GLN A 178 -18.07 23.04 -13.89
C GLN A 178 -16.78 22.60 -13.18
N PRO A 179 -16.03 23.51 -12.54
CA PRO A 179 -14.89 23.13 -11.70
C PRO A 179 -15.30 22.15 -10.60
N LEU A 180 -14.41 21.22 -10.28
CA LEU A 180 -14.63 20.24 -9.21
C LEU A 180 -13.48 20.35 -8.20
N GLU A 181 -13.83 20.45 -6.92
CA GLU A 181 -12.88 20.45 -5.82
C GLU A 181 -12.92 19.09 -5.11
N GLU A 182 -11.77 18.44 -4.98
CA GLU A 182 -11.65 17.25 -4.15
C GLU A 182 -11.49 17.66 -2.68
N ARG A 183 -12.39 17.18 -1.83
CA ARG A 183 -12.39 17.41 -0.39
C ARG A 183 -12.30 16.09 0.34
N TYR A 184 -11.18 15.92 1.03
CA TYR A 184 -10.99 14.84 1.97
C TYR A 184 -11.37 15.30 3.38
N GLN A 185 -12.31 14.59 3.99
CA GLN A 185 -12.81 14.90 5.33
C GLN A 185 -12.44 13.77 6.29
N ARG A 186 -12.09 14.13 7.53
CA ARG A 186 -11.78 13.19 8.62
C ARG A 186 -12.67 13.47 9.81
N PHE A 187 -13.10 12.40 10.46
CA PHE A 187 -13.98 12.43 11.62
C PHE A 187 -13.44 11.50 12.69
N ASP A 188 -13.51 11.97 13.94
CA ASP A 188 -13.10 11.19 15.11
C ASP A 188 -14.24 10.28 15.62
N THR A 189 -15.47 10.50 15.19
CA THR A 189 -16.63 9.66 15.53
C THR A 189 -17.33 9.11 14.30
N HIS A 190 -17.89 7.91 14.42
CA HIS A 190 -18.71 7.30 13.35
C HIS A 190 -19.97 8.12 13.08
N ALA A 191 -20.60 8.66 14.12
CA ALA A 191 -21.82 9.45 13.99
C ALA A 191 -21.59 10.72 13.16
N ASP A 192 -20.48 11.44 13.39
CA ASP A 192 -20.13 12.63 12.60
C ASP A 192 -19.78 12.25 11.14
N TYR A 193 -19.11 11.12 10.96
CA TYR A 193 -18.83 10.57 9.63
C TYR A 193 -20.12 10.25 8.87
N VAL A 194 -21.05 9.51 9.47
CA VAL A 194 -22.34 9.17 8.83
C VAL A 194 -23.14 10.42 8.52
N ALA A 195 -23.22 11.36 9.46
CA ALA A 195 -23.92 12.63 9.24
C ALA A 195 -23.34 13.42 8.05
N ALA A 196 -22.01 13.49 7.93
CA ALA A 196 -21.35 14.17 6.82
C ALA A 196 -21.48 13.43 5.49
N VAL A 197 -21.49 12.09 5.51
CA VAL A 197 -21.77 11.27 4.31
C VAL A 197 -23.22 11.51 3.85
N ASP A 198 -24.18 11.48 4.76
CA ASP A 198 -25.60 11.70 4.45
C ASP A 198 -25.85 13.14 3.95
N GLU A 199 -25.19 14.14 4.54
CA GLU A 199 -25.19 15.52 4.04
C GLU A 199 -24.65 15.59 2.60
N THR A 200 -23.55 14.88 2.32
CA THR A 200 -22.94 14.83 1.00
C THR A 200 -23.87 14.15 -0.01
N LEU A 201 -24.50 13.02 0.35
CA LEU A 201 -25.46 12.31 -0.49
C LEU A 201 -26.75 13.12 -0.75
N GLY A 202 -27.16 13.95 0.21
CA GLY A 202 -28.30 14.86 0.08
C GLY A 202 -28.00 16.14 -0.71
N SER A 203 -26.73 16.41 -1.01
CA SER A 203 -26.30 17.62 -1.71
C SER A 203 -26.45 17.48 -3.23
N GLU A 204 -26.96 18.53 -3.89
CA GLU A 204 -26.96 18.61 -5.35
C GLU A 204 -25.59 18.99 -5.94
N ARG A 205 -24.63 19.33 -5.08
CA ARG A 205 -23.34 19.93 -5.43
C ARG A 205 -22.15 19.14 -4.93
N ALA A 206 -22.37 18.06 -4.19
CA ALA A 206 -21.32 17.23 -3.64
C ALA A 206 -21.57 15.77 -3.99
N PHE A 207 -20.49 15.02 -4.15
CA PHE A 207 -20.52 13.64 -4.60
C PHE A 207 -19.48 12.84 -3.84
N LEU A 208 -19.75 11.59 -3.52
CA LEU A 208 -18.77 10.70 -2.92
C LEU A 208 -17.97 9.99 -4.02
N ASP A 209 -16.66 9.83 -3.79
CA ASP A 209 -15.80 9.04 -4.69
C ASP A 209 -16.23 7.55 -4.73
N TYR A 210 -16.78 7.04 -3.63
CA TYR A 210 -17.40 5.71 -3.54
C TYR A 210 -18.89 5.84 -3.23
N THR A 211 -19.72 5.00 -3.86
CA THR A 211 -21.16 4.91 -3.57
C THR A 211 -21.37 3.68 -2.69
N PRO A 212 -21.93 3.80 -1.47
CA PRO A 212 -22.12 2.65 -0.56
C PRO A 212 -23.14 1.64 -1.13
N PRO A 213 -23.06 0.36 -0.71
CA PRO A 213 -24.09 -0.04 0.26
C PRO A 213 -23.54 -0.23 1.67
N ASP A 214 -22.23 -0.36 1.84
CA ASP A 214 -21.64 -0.65 3.14
C ASP A 214 -20.89 0.58 3.65
N TYR A 215 -21.62 1.45 4.36
CA TYR A 215 -20.94 2.29 5.35
C TYR A 215 -20.07 1.35 6.19
N PRO A 216 -18.79 1.68 6.49
CA PRO A 216 -18.06 0.91 7.48
C PRO A 216 -18.95 0.88 8.72
N GLU A 217 -19.45 -0.31 9.09
CA GLU A 217 -20.25 -0.44 10.30
C GLU A 217 -19.43 0.19 11.42
N PRO A 218 -20.09 0.89 12.36
CA PRO A 218 -19.40 1.24 13.59
C PRO A 218 -18.91 -0.09 14.12
N ALA A 219 -17.60 -0.26 14.15
CA ALA A 219 -17.02 -1.44 14.73
C ALA A 219 -17.34 -1.29 16.20
N ASN A 220 -18.44 -1.90 16.65
CA ASN A 220 -19.00 -1.78 18.00
C ASN A 220 -17.99 -2.25 19.09
N THR A 221 -16.82 -2.72 18.67
CA THR A 221 -15.70 -3.23 19.46
C THR A 221 -14.37 -2.49 19.21
N TYR A 222 -14.30 -1.53 18.30
CA TYR A 222 -13.05 -0.90 17.85
C TYR A 222 -13.15 0.61 18.02
N GLU A 223 -12.59 1.16 19.10
CA GLU A 223 -12.45 2.62 19.27
C GLU A 223 -11.06 3.11 18.80
N GLY A 224 -10.18 2.18 18.42
CA GLY A 224 -8.79 2.43 18.08
C GLY A 224 -7.93 1.18 18.24
N SER A 225 -6.64 1.37 18.09
CA SER A 225 -5.64 0.32 18.29
C SER A 225 -4.37 0.89 18.92
N PHE A 226 -3.59 0.03 19.53
CA PHE A 226 -2.24 0.35 19.95
C PHE A 226 -1.33 -0.84 19.67
N ARG A 227 -0.05 -0.56 19.49
CA ARG A 227 0.96 -1.59 19.27
C ARG A 227 1.64 -1.93 20.58
N ILE A 228 1.93 -3.20 20.80
CA ILE A 228 2.78 -3.67 21.88
C ILE A 228 4.05 -4.21 21.22
N TYR A 229 5.19 -3.56 21.48
CA TYR A 229 6.50 -4.13 21.21
C TYR A 229 6.80 -5.14 22.31
N LEU A 230 7.22 -6.34 21.92
CA LEU A 230 7.47 -7.45 22.83
C LEU A 230 8.97 -7.77 22.85
N PRO A 231 9.46 -8.43 23.91
CA PRO A 231 10.85 -8.84 24.03
C PRO A 231 11.32 -9.61 22.80
N GLY A 232 12.42 -9.14 22.21
CA GLY A 232 13.05 -9.77 21.06
C GLY A 232 13.75 -11.07 21.43
N LEU A 233 14.39 -11.68 20.43
CA LEU A 233 15.23 -12.88 20.58
C LEU A 233 16.52 -12.69 19.79
N ILE A 234 17.66 -12.93 20.43
CA ILE A 234 18.97 -12.99 19.76
C ILE A 234 19.48 -14.43 19.76
N THR A 235 19.77 -14.99 18.58
CA THR A 235 20.26 -16.36 18.43
C THR A 235 21.60 -16.38 17.69
N ALA A 236 22.58 -17.12 18.20
CA ALA A 236 23.85 -17.33 17.51
C ALA A 236 23.68 -18.22 16.27
N LEU A 237 24.33 -17.85 15.16
CA LEU A 237 24.38 -18.63 13.91
C LEU A 237 25.58 -19.59 13.90
N ASP A 238 25.77 -20.35 14.97
CA ASP A 238 26.86 -21.35 15.09
C ASP A 238 26.43 -22.77 14.68
N GLY A 239 25.18 -22.92 14.23
CA GLY A 239 24.59 -24.20 13.82
C GLY A 239 24.05 -25.06 14.96
N SER A 240 24.14 -24.61 16.22
CA SER A 240 23.59 -25.32 17.38
C SER A 240 22.06 -25.22 17.47
N THR A 241 21.48 -24.13 16.97
CA THR A 241 20.06 -23.81 17.03
C THR A 241 19.60 -23.26 15.69
N ASP A 242 18.47 -23.74 15.18
CA ASP A 242 17.81 -23.12 14.02
C ASP A 242 17.12 -21.81 14.49
N PRO A 243 17.59 -20.63 14.04
CA PRO A 243 17.05 -19.35 14.48
C PRO A 243 15.56 -19.18 14.11
N ASP A 244 15.12 -19.75 12.99
CA ASP A 244 13.73 -19.61 12.55
C ASP A 244 12.80 -20.46 13.43
N ALA A 245 13.26 -21.65 13.85
CA ALA A 245 12.54 -22.50 14.79
C ALA A 245 12.52 -21.90 16.21
N ALA A 246 13.63 -21.31 16.66
CA ALA A 246 13.71 -20.61 17.95
C ALA A 246 12.78 -19.39 17.99
N ALA A 247 12.74 -18.61 16.92
CA ALA A 247 11.82 -17.48 16.79
C ALA A 247 10.35 -17.91 16.78
N ALA A 248 10.01 -19.02 16.12
CA ALA A 248 8.66 -19.56 16.12
C ALA A 248 8.22 -20.01 17.52
N ASN A 249 9.10 -20.67 18.27
CA ASN A 249 8.83 -21.07 19.66
C ASN A 249 8.63 -19.84 20.55
N ARG A 250 9.50 -18.83 20.42
CA ARG A 250 9.37 -17.58 21.19
C ARG A 250 8.07 -16.84 20.85
N ALA A 251 7.69 -16.78 19.57
CA ALA A 251 6.42 -16.20 19.16
C ALA A 251 5.24 -16.92 19.84
N ALA A 252 5.24 -18.25 19.90
CA ALA A 252 4.17 -19.02 20.55
C ALA A 252 4.08 -18.76 22.07
N GLU A 253 5.21 -18.60 22.76
CA GLU A 253 5.24 -18.20 24.17
C GLU A 253 4.66 -16.80 24.39
N LEU A 254 5.08 -15.84 23.57
CA LEU A 254 4.59 -14.46 23.61
C LEU A 254 3.08 -14.39 23.30
N ASP A 255 2.60 -15.17 22.33
CA ASP A 255 1.17 -15.28 22.02
C ASP A 255 0.38 -15.82 23.20
N ALA A 256 0.85 -16.90 23.83
CA ALA A 256 0.19 -17.48 24.99
C ALA A 256 0.12 -16.50 26.17
N ALA A 257 1.20 -15.75 26.42
CA ALA A 257 1.26 -14.74 27.46
C ALA A 257 0.34 -13.55 27.17
N LEU A 258 0.31 -13.05 25.92
CA LEU A 258 -0.62 -12.01 25.48
C LEU A 258 -2.06 -12.44 25.63
N ARG A 259 -2.39 -13.67 25.21
CA ARG A 259 -3.73 -14.24 25.35
C ARG A 259 -4.16 -14.33 26.80
N ALA A 260 -3.27 -14.78 27.69
CA ALA A 260 -3.55 -14.86 29.12
C ALA A 260 -3.74 -13.46 29.74
N GLY A 261 -2.91 -12.47 29.35
CA GLY A 261 -3.06 -11.09 29.81
C GLY A 261 -4.35 -10.44 29.34
N LEU A 262 -4.77 -10.72 28.10
CA LEU A 262 -5.99 -10.18 27.49
C LEU A 262 -7.24 -11.02 27.80
N ASP A 263 -7.13 -12.10 28.57
CA ASP A 263 -8.26 -12.97 28.89
C ASP A 263 -9.36 -12.20 29.63
N GLY A 264 -10.62 -12.48 29.29
CA GLY A 264 -11.79 -11.78 29.84
C GLY A 264 -11.98 -10.33 29.39
N THR A 265 -11.09 -9.77 28.56
CA THR A 265 -11.25 -8.40 28.00
C THR A 265 -12.16 -8.34 26.78
N GLY A 266 -12.35 -9.47 26.08
CA GLY A 266 -13.14 -9.55 24.84
C GLY A 266 -12.47 -8.92 23.62
N LEU A 267 -11.18 -8.61 23.69
CA LEU A 267 -10.45 -7.90 22.65
C LEU A 267 -9.78 -8.83 21.66
N ALA A 268 -9.74 -8.39 20.40
CA ALA A 268 -8.95 -9.03 19.36
C ALA A 268 -7.54 -8.42 19.33
N TYR A 269 -6.54 -9.29 19.18
CA TYR A 269 -5.17 -8.87 18.89
C TYR A 269 -4.62 -9.70 17.73
N GLU A 270 -3.72 -9.10 16.97
CA GLU A 270 -2.97 -9.75 15.92
C GLU A 270 -1.48 -9.64 16.23
N MET A 271 -0.81 -10.77 16.35
CA MET A 271 0.65 -10.80 16.50
C MET A 271 1.27 -10.90 15.11
N ALA A 272 2.07 -9.90 14.76
CA ALA A 272 2.84 -9.91 13.53
C ALA A 272 4.32 -10.18 13.89
N PRO A 273 4.97 -11.20 13.31
CA PRO A 273 6.41 -11.28 13.40
C PRO A 273 6.99 -10.06 12.67
N VAL A 274 7.78 -9.24 13.37
CA VAL A 274 8.67 -8.31 12.68
C VAL A 274 9.89 -9.12 12.33
N ARG A 275 9.90 -9.64 11.10
CA ARG A 275 11.12 -10.21 10.55
C ARG A 275 12.14 -9.07 10.46
N ALA A 276 13.08 -9.02 11.39
CA ALA A 276 14.31 -8.30 11.13
C ALA A 276 15.06 -9.11 10.08
N ASP A 277 15.23 -8.50 8.91
CA ASP A 277 15.97 -9.11 7.81
C ASP A 277 17.33 -9.58 8.31
N ARG A 278 17.70 -10.81 7.93
CA ARG A 278 19.02 -11.37 8.25
C ARG A 278 20.11 -10.47 7.68
N ALA A 279 21.19 -10.43 8.47
CA ALA A 279 22.49 -9.80 8.23
C ALA A 279 22.57 -8.36 8.78
N ASP A 280 23.52 -8.13 9.70
CA ASP A 280 24.15 -6.83 10.01
C ASP A 280 23.65 -6.01 11.21
N GLN A 281 22.78 -6.53 12.08
CA GLN A 281 22.06 -5.67 13.04
C GLN A 281 22.60 -5.61 14.48
N VAL A 282 23.57 -6.46 14.85
CA VAL A 282 24.25 -6.32 16.14
C VAL A 282 25.45 -5.42 15.93
N GLN A 283 25.31 -4.17 16.38
CA GLN A 283 26.37 -3.18 16.36
C GLN A 283 27.08 -3.17 17.71
N VAL A 284 28.33 -2.75 17.70
CA VAL A 284 29.16 -2.69 18.90
C VAL A 284 29.74 -1.29 19.09
N THR A 285 29.62 -0.80 20.32
CA THR A 285 30.12 0.51 20.74
C THR A 285 31.20 0.29 21.80
N PRO A 286 32.37 0.92 21.71
CA PRO A 286 33.32 0.93 22.81
C PRO A 286 32.67 1.52 24.06
N MET A 287 32.88 0.90 25.22
CA MET A 287 32.28 1.36 26.47
C MET A 287 32.60 2.84 26.74
N GLY A 288 31.55 3.65 26.93
CA GLY A 288 31.67 5.10 27.15
C GLY A 288 31.79 5.95 25.88
N ALA A 289 31.72 5.36 24.69
CA ALA A 289 31.61 6.08 23.43
C ALA A 289 30.14 6.42 23.09
N ALA A 290 29.93 7.55 22.43
CA ALA A 290 28.60 8.01 22.03
C ALA A 290 28.15 7.48 20.65
N ALA A 291 29.00 6.72 19.95
CA ALA A 291 28.74 6.25 18.61
C ALA A 291 29.32 4.85 18.38
N PRO A 292 28.71 4.05 17.50
CA PRO A 292 29.16 2.69 17.21
C PRO A 292 30.54 2.69 16.55
N LEU A 293 31.26 1.58 16.69
CA LEU A 293 32.57 1.42 16.07
C LEU A 293 32.43 1.49 14.54
N VAL A 294 33.22 2.37 13.91
CA VAL A 294 33.26 2.53 12.45
C VAL A 294 34.63 2.08 11.95
N ALA A 295 34.66 1.08 11.06
CA ALA A 295 35.86 0.64 10.36
C ALA A 295 35.69 0.86 8.86
N ASN A 296 36.68 1.46 8.20
CA ASN A 296 36.65 1.76 6.76
C ASN A 296 35.41 2.56 6.29
N GLY A 297 34.84 3.39 7.17
CA GLY A 297 33.67 4.22 6.86
C GLY A 297 32.32 3.50 6.96
N ALA A 298 32.28 2.26 7.45
CA ALA A 298 31.05 1.53 7.74
C ALA A 298 31.00 1.10 9.22
N TYR A 299 29.80 0.96 9.78
CA TYR A 299 29.63 0.39 11.11
C TYR A 299 30.15 -1.04 11.15
N VAL A 300 30.84 -1.37 12.23
CA VAL A 300 31.28 -2.75 12.48
C VAL A 300 30.07 -3.53 12.96
N ALA A 301 29.46 -4.29 12.05
CA ALA A 301 28.44 -5.27 12.38
C ALA A 301 29.12 -6.57 12.85
N VAL A 302 28.60 -7.14 13.93
CA VAL A 302 29.04 -8.47 14.39
C VAL A 302 28.23 -9.53 13.64
N GLU A 303 28.89 -10.23 12.73
CA GLU A 303 28.28 -11.34 12.01
C GLU A 303 28.02 -12.57 12.90
N GLY A 304 27.11 -13.42 12.44
CA GLY A 304 26.85 -14.72 13.07
C GLY A 304 25.81 -14.67 14.19
N PHE A 305 24.87 -13.74 14.11
CA PHE A 305 23.68 -13.66 14.97
C PHE A 305 22.43 -13.40 14.13
N ALA A 306 21.30 -13.96 14.55
CA ALA A 306 19.97 -13.63 14.09
C ALA A 306 19.22 -12.88 15.20
N VAL A 307 18.54 -11.81 14.83
CA VAL A 307 17.71 -11.01 15.72
C VAL A 307 16.27 -11.14 15.27
N HIS A 308 15.35 -11.35 16.20
CA HIS A 308 13.91 -11.38 15.93
C HIS A 308 13.21 -10.38 16.85
N ALA A 309 12.40 -9.50 16.28
CA ALA A 309 11.56 -8.57 17.02
C ALA A 309 10.09 -8.97 16.88
N PHE A 310 9.31 -8.79 17.94
CA PHE A 310 7.93 -9.22 17.98
C PHE A 310 7.03 -8.03 18.28
N ARG A 311 5.90 -7.94 17.57
CA ARG A 311 4.89 -6.92 17.81
C ARG A 311 3.50 -7.54 17.83
N ALA A 312 2.64 -7.00 18.68
CA ALA A 312 1.21 -7.27 18.63
C ALA A 312 0.46 -5.95 18.38
N THR A 313 -0.57 -6.00 17.54
CA THR A 313 -1.54 -4.91 17.40
C THR A 313 -2.78 -5.31 18.18
N VAL A 314 -3.13 -4.53 19.20
CA VAL A 314 -4.34 -4.74 20.01
C VAL A 314 -5.39 -3.73 19.56
N SER A 315 -6.56 -4.24 19.21
CA SER A 315 -7.72 -3.43 18.85
C SER A 315 -8.62 -3.26 20.07
N GLY A 316 -8.96 -2.04 20.45
CA GLY A 316 -9.77 -1.82 21.66
C GLY A 316 -9.87 -0.36 22.10
N PRO A 317 -10.55 -0.09 23.23
CA PRO A 317 -10.77 1.25 23.77
C PRO A 317 -9.52 1.85 24.41
N GLN A 318 -9.42 3.18 24.41
CA GLN A 318 -8.31 3.91 25.04
C GLN A 318 -8.17 3.58 26.53
N ALA A 319 -9.31 3.39 27.23
CA ALA A 319 -9.33 3.01 28.64
C ALA A 319 -8.66 1.66 28.93
N LEU A 320 -8.48 0.81 27.91
CA LEU A 320 -7.70 -0.41 28.02
C LEU A 320 -6.23 -0.17 27.69
N HIS A 321 -5.88 0.63 26.67
CA HIS A 321 -4.49 1.09 26.49
C HIS A 321 -3.92 1.65 27.82
N ASP A 322 -4.70 2.47 28.51
CA ASP A 322 -4.32 3.06 29.79
C ASP A 322 -4.20 2.02 30.93
N ARG A 323 -4.88 0.88 30.81
CA ARG A 323 -4.77 -0.28 31.74
C ARG A 323 -3.68 -1.27 31.35
N VAL A 324 -3.32 -1.38 30.08
CA VAL A 324 -2.23 -2.24 29.60
C VAL A 324 -0.88 -1.60 29.92
N ARG A 325 -0.81 -0.26 29.94
CA ARG A 325 0.41 0.50 30.22
C ARG A 325 1.05 0.15 31.59
N PRO A 326 0.31 -0.18 32.67
CA PRO A 326 0.88 -0.71 33.90
C PRO A 326 0.47 -2.18 34.13
N GLY A 327 1.43 -3.12 34.09
CA GLY A 327 1.30 -4.42 34.76
C GLY A 327 0.77 -5.62 33.94
N LEU A 328 0.23 -5.45 32.73
CA LEU A 328 -0.17 -6.58 31.87
C LEU A 328 1.05 -7.43 31.41
N LEU A 329 2.24 -6.82 31.46
CA LEU A 329 3.44 -7.24 30.76
C LEU A 329 4.58 -7.63 31.72
N ASP A 330 4.35 -7.56 33.04
CA ASP A 330 5.33 -7.87 34.09
C ASP A 330 5.78 -9.35 34.09
N GLY A 331 5.07 -10.23 33.35
CA GLY A 331 5.42 -11.64 33.15
C GLY A 331 6.21 -11.94 31.87
N LEU A 332 6.46 -10.95 31.03
CA LEU A 332 7.21 -11.07 29.78
C LEU A 332 8.64 -10.58 29.99
N ALA A 333 9.40 -11.31 30.81
CA ALA A 333 10.82 -11.03 31.00
C ALA A 333 11.62 -11.38 29.73
N PRO A 334 12.74 -10.68 29.48
CA PRO A 334 13.72 -11.12 28.50
C PRO A 334 14.25 -12.50 28.91
N THR A 335 14.62 -13.32 27.94
CA THR A 335 15.16 -14.65 28.22
C THR A 335 16.63 -14.56 28.60
N ASP A 336 17.10 -15.37 29.55
CA ASP A 336 18.52 -15.45 29.95
C ASP A 336 19.48 -15.72 28.76
N GLY A 337 18.96 -16.18 27.61
CA GLY A 337 19.72 -16.41 26.38
C GLY A 337 20.21 -15.15 25.67
N ASP A 338 19.57 -14.00 25.87
CA ASP A 338 19.90 -12.75 25.16
C ASP A 338 21.21 -12.13 25.68
N GLU A 339 21.44 -12.20 27.00
CA GLU A 339 22.69 -11.71 27.63
C GLU A 339 23.90 -12.53 27.17
N ALA A 340 23.76 -13.85 27.05
CA ALA A 340 24.82 -14.72 26.56
C ALA A 340 25.17 -14.46 25.07
N ALA A 341 24.17 -14.20 24.24
CA ALA A 341 24.36 -13.87 22.82
C ALA A 341 25.01 -12.49 22.64
N LEU A 342 24.57 -11.48 23.40
CA LEU A 342 25.19 -10.14 23.41
C LEU A 342 26.62 -10.18 23.93
N THR A 343 26.89 -10.95 24.99
CA THR A 343 28.25 -11.18 25.51
C THR A 343 29.13 -11.86 24.47
N ALA A 344 28.61 -12.86 23.75
CA ALA A 344 29.34 -13.50 22.65
C ALA A 344 29.62 -12.51 21.50
N ALA A 345 28.69 -11.59 21.21
CA ALA A 345 28.89 -10.55 20.20
C ALA A 345 29.97 -9.54 20.62
N ALA A 346 29.95 -9.07 21.87
CA ALA A 346 30.97 -8.19 22.44
C ALA A 346 32.36 -8.85 22.43
N ASN A 347 32.44 -10.14 22.79
CA ASN A 347 33.68 -10.92 22.70
C ASN A 347 34.23 -11.01 21.26
N ARG A 348 33.36 -11.23 20.26
CA ARG A 348 33.77 -11.26 18.85
C ARG A 348 34.27 -9.89 18.38
N ALA A 349 33.61 -8.82 18.82
CA ALA A 349 34.03 -7.46 18.51
C ALA A 349 35.39 -7.11 19.13
N ALA A 350 35.62 -7.47 20.39
CA ALA A 350 36.90 -7.30 21.06
C ALA A 350 38.02 -8.03 20.30
N ALA A 351 37.78 -9.30 19.93
CA ALA A 351 38.73 -10.08 19.13
C ALA A 351 39.01 -9.46 17.76
N ALA A 352 37.99 -8.92 17.07
CA ALA A 352 38.15 -8.25 15.78
C ALA A 352 38.90 -6.91 15.90
N ALA A 353 38.76 -6.21 17.02
CA ALA A 353 39.50 -4.99 17.34
C ALA A 353 40.93 -5.25 17.84
N GLY A 354 41.29 -6.51 18.13
CA GLY A 354 42.58 -6.86 18.72
C GLY A 354 42.70 -6.52 20.20
N GLU A 355 41.57 -6.40 20.89
CA GLU A 355 41.46 -6.07 22.31
C GLU A 355 41.12 -7.34 23.12
N ASP A 356 41.73 -7.50 24.30
CA ASP A 356 41.55 -8.66 25.18
C ASP A 356 40.45 -8.45 26.25
N CYS A 357 39.54 -7.49 26.05
CA CYS A 357 38.49 -7.14 27.01
C CYS A 357 37.09 -7.11 26.37
N ALA A 358 36.27 -8.10 26.71
CA ALA A 358 34.85 -8.13 26.34
C ALA A 358 34.10 -6.91 26.90
N ASP A 359 34.40 -6.56 28.15
CA ASP A 359 33.81 -5.44 28.88
C ASP A 359 34.21 -4.06 28.31
N CYS A 360 35.14 -4.02 27.34
CA CYS A 360 35.45 -2.78 26.63
C CYS A 360 34.44 -2.42 25.55
N PHE A 361 33.48 -3.31 25.25
CA PHE A 361 32.48 -3.11 24.20
C PHE A 361 31.09 -3.42 24.72
N GLU A 362 30.13 -2.61 24.30
CA GLU A 362 28.70 -2.80 24.50
C GLU A 362 28.08 -3.17 23.14
N ALA A 363 27.37 -4.30 23.10
CA ALA A 363 26.62 -4.72 21.92
C ALA A 363 25.19 -4.18 22.01
N PHE A 364 24.70 -3.58 20.94
CA PHE A 364 23.32 -3.11 20.85
C PHE A 364 22.74 -3.47 19.49
N VAL A 365 21.41 -3.45 19.40
CA VAL A 365 20.67 -3.91 18.23
C VAL A 365 19.91 -2.73 17.63
N ASP A 366 20.05 -2.50 16.32
CA ASP A 366 19.43 -1.38 15.59
C ASP A 366 17.98 -1.67 15.13
N VAL A 367 17.24 -2.43 15.91
CA VAL A 367 15.78 -2.58 15.80
C VAL A 367 15.15 -2.15 17.11
N PRO A 368 13.83 -1.85 17.15
CA PRO A 368 13.10 -1.69 18.42
C PRO A 368 13.10 -3.03 19.18
N PHE A 369 14.25 -3.34 19.75
CA PHE A 369 14.53 -4.44 20.65
C PHE A 369 14.27 -3.87 22.04
N VAL A 370 13.22 -4.38 22.67
CA VAL A 370 12.82 -3.90 23.98
C VAL A 370 13.04 -5.03 24.96
N ASP A 371 13.79 -4.78 26.04
CA ASP A 371 14.00 -5.80 27.08
C ASP A 371 12.72 -6.06 27.87
N ALA A 372 11.81 -5.09 27.87
CA ALA A 372 10.48 -5.19 28.47
C ALA A 372 9.43 -4.74 27.46
N PRO A 373 8.22 -5.31 27.48
CA PRO A 373 7.18 -4.89 26.55
C PRO A 373 6.83 -3.40 26.66
N ILE A 374 6.66 -2.73 25.52
CA ILE A 374 6.29 -1.31 25.45
C ILE A 374 5.02 -1.16 24.63
N ALA A 375 3.97 -0.57 25.22
CA ALA A 375 2.81 -0.12 24.46
C ALA A 375 3.12 1.24 23.78
N ASP A 376 2.94 1.29 22.47
CA ASP A 376 2.98 2.52 21.66
C ASP A 376 1.76 3.41 21.96
N LEU A 377 1.76 4.62 21.42
CA LEU A 377 0.65 5.56 21.52
C LEU A 377 -0.63 4.96 20.94
N TYR A 378 -1.72 5.14 21.67
CA TYR A 378 -3.06 4.82 21.21
C TYR A 378 -3.42 5.59 19.93
N ALA A 379 -3.71 4.85 18.87
CA ALA A 379 -4.22 5.37 17.61
C ALA A 379 -5.75 5.24 17.61
N PRO A 380 -6.50 6.34 17.84
CA PRO A 380 -7.96 6.29 17.78
C PRO A 380 -8.42 5.89 16.38
N GLN A 381 -9.55 5.21 16.31
CA GLN A 381 -10.19 4.97 15.03
C GLN A 381 -10.53 6.31 14.39
N ARG A 382 -10.21 6.44 13.11
CA ARG A 382 -10.57 7.61 12.32
C ARG A 382 -11.39 7.17 11.13
N TYR A 383 -12.42 7.95 10.88
CA TYR A 383 -13.28 7.80 9.73
C TYR A 383 -12.95 8.90 8.74
N GLY A 384 -13.15 8.63 7.46
CA GLY A 384 -12.94 9.65 6.45
C GLY A 384 -13.46 9.22 5.11
N PHE A 385 -13.78 10.20 4.29
CA PHE A 385 -14.15 9.99 2.91
C PHE A 385 -13.63 11.14 2.06
N THR A 386 -13.43 10.80 0.79
CA THR A 386 -13.20 11.79 -0.25
C THR A 386 -14.53 12.09 -0.91
N SER A 387 -14.81 13.38 -1.03
CA SER A 387 -15.94 13.91 -1.79
C SER A 387 -15.46 14.89 -2.84
N TYR A 388 -16.25 15.06 -3.89
CA TYR A 388 -16.05 16.04 -4.92
C TYR A 388 -17.14 17.11 -4.80
N VAL A 389 -16.77 18.38 -4.76
CA VAL A 389 -17.70 19.49 -4.52
C VAL A 389 -17.62 20.50 -5.67
N ILE A 390 -18.78 20.94 -6.15
CA ILE A 390 -18.91 22.06 -7.09
C ILE A 390 -18.88 23.37 -6.30
N PRO A 391 -17.83 24.20 -6.43
CA PRO A 391 -17.66 25.41 -5.63
C PRO A 391 -18.72 26.48 -5.93
N ASP A 392 -19.15 27.23 -4.91
CA ASP A 392 -20.23 28.23 -5.01
C ASP A 392 -19.93 29.39 -5.96
N SER A 393 -18.65 29.65 -6.23
CA SER A 393 -18.20 30.65 -7.21
C SER A 393 -17.08 30.08 -8.08
N PRO A 394 -17.09 30.33 -9.40
CA PRO A 394 -15.93 30.09 -10.24
C PRO A 394 -14.87 31.13 -9.89
N ASN A 395 -13.75 30.68 -9.30
CA ASN A 395 -12.57 31.53 -9.09
C ASN A 395 -11.87 31.85 -10.41
#